data_AF-A0A3B6SKK3-F1
#
_entry.id   AF-A0A3B6SKK3-F1
#
_cell.length_a   1.000
_cell.length_b   1.000
_cell.length_c   1.000
_cell.angle_alpha   90.00
_cell.angle_beta   90.00
_cell.angle_gamma   90.00
#
_symmetry.space_group_name_H-M   'P 1'
#
loop_
_entity.id
_entity.type
_entity.pdbx_description
1 polymer ?
#
loop_
_entity_poly.entity_id
_entity_poly.type
_entity_poly.pdbx_seq_one_letter_code
_entity_poly.pdbx_strand_id
1 'polypeptide(L)'
;MERSEREKQEAQAAEVRQELDALVKKHERLELDSKTREFELASALESAKSAKAEAQKALQEIEAMKKIATGAFADLPHSVSDAAAFYRGEEGSSTEKVFWSQYAEAGHSVPLSDQLKQLVELHKAAEQARKGLIGQLWPGEVLPLSYFELVRRLVDACPRLEVIKHSVCVEGARRAFARAKVHWGKLDAQKLVKDGPPEGKEHRRPEMYYEGVLKGARLVANECTGDVIFE
;
A
#
# COMPACT_ATOMS: atom_id res chain seq x y z
N MET A 1 90.89 51.79 12.88
CA MET A 1 90.58 50.45 12.38
C MET A 1 89.60 49.74 13.32
N GLU A 2 89.90 49.63 14.62
CA GLU A 2 89.03 48.95 15.61
C GLU A 2 87.59 49.50 15.78
N ARG A 3 87.33 50.78 15.48
CA ARG A 3 86.00 51.38 15.68
C ARG A 3 85.01 50.97 14.60
N SER A 4 85.44 50.93 13.33
CA SER A 4 84.56 50.51 12.23
C SER A 4 84.31 49.01 12.21
N GLU A 5 85.25 48.20 12.70
CA GLU A 5 85.03 46.75 12.88
C GLU A 5 84.03 46.47 14.01
N ARG A 6 84.10 47.22 15.12
CA ARG A 6 83.10 47.16 16.20
C ARG A 6 81.71 47.56 15.72
N GLU A 7 81.58 48.66 14.98
CA GLU A 7 80.30 49.08 14.41
C GLU A 7 79.70 48.03 13.44
N LYS A 8 80.55 47.37 12.65
CA LYS A 8 80.11 46.30 11.73
C LYS A 8 79.67 45.04 12.48
N GLN A 9 80.37 44.68 13.55
CA GLN A 9 79.97 43.59 14.44
C GLN A 9 78.68 43.91 15.21
N GLU A 10 78.50 45.15 15.67
CA GLU A 10 77.25 45.60 16.31
C GLU A 10 76.06 45.58 15.34
N ALA A 11 76.25 45.99 14.08
CA ALA A 11 75.21 45.93 13.06
C ALA A 11 74.79 44.48 12.76
N GLN A 12 75.75 43.57 12.60
CA GLN A 12 75.47 42.13 12.43
C GLN A 12 74.79 41.53 13.66
N ALA A 13 75.22 41.90 14.87
CA ALA A 13 74.57 41.47 16.10
C ALA A 13 73.13 42.00 16.22
N ALA A 14 72.85 43.22 15.72
CA ALA A 14 71.52 43.80 15.68
C ALA A 14 70.61 43.07 14.67
N GLU A 15 71.12 42.74 13.49
CA GLU A 15 70.41 41.97 12.46
C GLU A 15 70.05 40.57 12.96
N VAL A 16 71.02 39.84 13.53
CA VAL A 16 70.77 38.51 14.12
C VAL A 16 69.74 38.58 15.26
N ARG A 17 69.76 39.63 16.08
CA ARG A 17 68.75 39.84 17.13
C ARG A 17 67.36 40.07 16.53
N GLN A 18 67.25 40.82 15.44
CA GLN A 18 65.99 41.09 14.78
C GLN A 18 65.41 39.84 14.11
N GLU A 19 66.25 39.05 13.44
CA GLU A 19 65.85 37.76 12.86
C GLU A 19 65.40 36.77 13.94
N LEU A 20 66.11 36.73 15.08
CA LEU A 20 65.73 35.88 16.21
C LEU A 20 64.36 36.27 16.77
N ASP A 21 64.09 37.56 16.97
CA ASP A 21 62.79 38.04 17.43
C ASP A 21 61.66 37.74 16.43
N ALA A 22 61.94 37.87 15.12
CA ALA A 22 61.00 37.51 14.08
C ALA A 22 60.70 35.99 14.06
N LEU A 23 61.73 35.16 14.26
CA LEU A 23 61.59 33.70 14.37
C LEU A 23 60.79 33.30 15.60
N VAL A 24 61.04 33.92 16.75
CA VAL A 24 60.27 33.68 17.99
C VAL A 24 58.79 34.00 17.76
N LYS A 25 58.46 35.17 17.21
CA LYS A 25 57.06 35.53 16.88
C LYS A 25 56.41 34.57 15.89
N LYS A 26 57.17 34.08 14.91
CA LYS A 26 56.67 33.07 13.95
C LYS A 26 56.39 31.73 14.66
N HIS A 27 57.27 31.33 15.58
CA HIS A 27 57.10 30.10 16.36
C HIS A 27 55.85 30.17 17.25
N GLU A 28 55.65 31.27 17.98
CA GLU A 28 54.46 31.49 18.82
C GLU A 28 53.16 31.43 18.00
N ARG A 29 53.14 32.04 16.81
CA ARG A 29 51.99 31.96 15.89
C ARG A 29 51.72 30.53 15.42
N LEU A 30 52.77 29.79 15.07
CA LEU A 30 52.64 28.40 14.65
C LEU A 30 52.16 27.50 15.79
N GLU A 31 52.59 27.76 17.03
CA GLU A 31 52.13 27.02 18.20
C GLU A 31 50.64 27.27 18.46
N LEU A 32 50.17 28.52 18.32
CA LEU A 32 48.76 28.88 18.43
C LEU A 32 47.92 28.23 17.33
N ASP A 33 48.39 28.28 16.08
CA ASP A 33 47.74 27.63 14.93
C ASP A 33 47.69 26.10 15.11
N SER A 34 48.77 25.48 15.61
CA SER A 34 48.82 24.05 15.93
C SER A 34 47.75 23.68 16.96
N LYS A 35 47.65 24.43 18.07
CA LYS A 35 46.63 24.20 19.10
C LYS A 35 45.21 24.38 18.58
N THR A 36 45.00 25.35 17.68
CA THR A 36 43.69 25.59 17.05
C THR A 36 43.30 24.41 16.17
N ARG A 37 44.22 23.94 15.31
CA ARG A 37 43.99 22.77 14.46
C ARG A 37 43.78 21.49 15.27
N GLU A 38 44.48 21.31 16.39
CA GLU A 38 44.26 20.18 17.30
C GLU A 38 42.82 20.16 17.83
N PHE A 39 42.28 21.31 18.22
CA PHE A 39 40.90 21.43 18.69
C PHE A 39 39.89 21.16 17.55
N GLU A 40 40.15 21.69 16.36
CA GLU A 40 39.32 21.44 15.17
C GLU A 40 39.32 19.96 14.78
N LEU A 41 40.48 19.30 14.80
CA LEU A 41 40.61 17.87 14.52
C LEU A 41 39.87 17.02 15.55
N ALA A 42 39.96 17.36 16.84
CA ALA A 42 39.23 16.68 17.90
C ALA A 42 37.71 16.79 17.69
N SER A 43 37.23 17.99 17.36
CA SER A 43 35.82 18.25 17.05
C SER A 43 35.33 17.49 15.81
N ALA A 44 36.13 17.48 14.73
CA ALA A 44 35.82 16.76 13.50
C ALA A 44 35.79 15.24 13.72
N LEU A 45 36.71 14.70 14.52
CA LEU A 45 36.76 13.29 14.87
C LEU A 45 35.54 12.87 15.68
N GLU A 46 35.10 13.70 16.63
CA GLU A 46 33.90 13.41 17.41
C GLU A 46 32.63 13.48 16.55
N SER A 47 32.54 14.48 15.67
CA SER A 47 31.45 14.58 14.68
C SER A 47 31.41 13.35 13.76
N ALA A 48 32.58 12.88 13.29
CA ALA A 48 32.67 11.70 12.44
C ALA A 48 32.25 10.41 13.15
N LYS A 49 32.56 10.26 14.46
CA LYS A 49 32.07 9.14 15.26
C LYS A 49 30.55 9.16 15.40
N SER A 50 29.97 10.34 15.66
CA SER A 50 28.51 10.50 15.74
C SER A 50 27.85 10.13 14.42
N ALA A 51 28.34 10.68 13.31
CA ALA A 51 27.84 10.37 11.97
C ALA A 51 27.95 8.88 11.63
N LYS A 52 29.05 8.21 12.05
CA LYS A 52 29.21 6.77 11.88
C LYS A 52 28.17 5.98 12.69
N ALA A 53 27.91 6.37 13.94
CA ALA A 53 26.91 5.72 14.78
C ALA A 53 25.50 5.85 14.18
N GLU A 54 25.15 7.02 13.67
CA GLU A 54 23.88 7.26 12.96
C GLU A 54 23.77 6.41 11.69
N ALA A 55 24.83 6.35 10.88
CA ALA A 55 24.85 5.52 9.67
C ALA A 55 24.72 4.02 9.99
N GLN A 56 25.36 3.55 11.06
CA GLN A 56 25.23 2.17 11.52
C GLN A 56 23.80 1.85 11.99
N LYS A 57 23.15 2.78 12.69
CA LYS A 57 21.74 2.62 13.08
C LYS A 57 20.83 2.54 11.85
N ALA A 58 21.01 3.43 10.87
CA ALA A 58 20.23 3.39 9.63
C ALA A 58 20.41 2.08 8.86
N LEU A 59 21.63 1.52 8.82
CA LEU A 59 21.88 0.22 8.22
C LEU A 59 21.13 -0.92 8.92
N GLN A 60 21.08 -0.91 10.25
CA GLN A 60 20.32 -1.89 11.02
C GLN A 60 18.82 -1.80 10.73
N GLU A 61 18.26 -0.59 10.61
CA GLU A 61 16.86 -0.37 10.25
C GLU A 61 16.55 -0.90 8.82
N ILE A 62 17.44 -0.65 7.86
CA ILE A 62 17.32 -1.17 6.49
C ILE A 62 17.37 -2.71 6.46
N GLU A 63 18.27 -3.32 7.23
CA GLU A 63 18.39 -4.77 7.31
C GLU A 63 17.15 -5.42 7.94
N ALA A 64 16.61 -4.81 9.01
CA ALA A 64 15.35 -5.25 9.62
C ALA A 64 14.18 -5.17 8.62
N MET A 65 14.07 -4.05 7.88
CA MET A 65 13.07 -3.87 6.84
C MET A 65 13.20 -4.92 5.72
N LYS A 66 14.43 -5.20 5.26
CA LYS A 66 14.70 -6.25 4.26
C LYS A 66 14.24 -7.62 4.74
N LYS A 67 14.49 -7.96 6.02
CA LYS A 67 14.07 -9.23 6.61
C LYS A 67 12.55 -9.37 6.66
N ILE A 68 11.83 -8.30 7.03
CA ILE A 68 10.36 -8.27 7.01
C ILE A 68 9.84 -8.46 5.58
N ALA A 69 10.41 -7.72 4.62
CA ALA A 69 10.01 -7.75 3.22
C ALA A 69 10.18 -9.15 2.59
N THR A 70 11.28 -9.84 2.92
CA THR A 70 11.57 -11.18 2.36
C THR A 70 10.48 -12.21 2.71
N GLY A 71 9.85 -12.09 3.89
CA GLY A 71 8.77 -12.97 4.30
C GLY A 71 7.38 -12.51 3.86
N ALA A 72 7.08 -11.21 3.99
CA ALA A 72 5.76 -10.67 3.71
C ALA A 72 5.40 -10.62 2.21
N PHE A 73 6.42 -10.62 1.34
CA PHE A 73 6.27 -10.40 -0.10
C PHE A 73 6.95 -11.50 -0.94
N ALA A 74 6.99 -12.73 -0.43
CA ALA A 74 7.59 -13.86 -1.13
C ALA A 74 6.91 -14.16 -2.49
N ASP A 75 5.65 -13.77 -2.64
CA ASP A 75 4.84 -13.88 -3.85
C ASP A 75 4.99 -12.71 -4.83
N LEU A 76 5.62 -11.60 -4.40
CA LEU A 76 5.74 -10.38 -5.20
C LEU A 76 6.29 -10.62 -6.62
N PRO A 77 7.34 -11.45 -6.86
CA PRO A 77 7.80 -11.73 -8.21
C PRO A 77 6.71 -12.33 -9.13
N HIS A 78 5.85 -13.20 -8.57
CA HIS A 78 4.72 -13.77 -9.31
C HIS A 78 3.65 -12.71 -9.56
N SER A 79 3.28 -11.93 -8.54
CA SER A 79 2.29 -10.85 -8.69
C SER A 79 2.72 -9.80 -9.74
N VAL A 80 4.01 -9.45 -9.78
CA VAL A 80 4.58 -8.55 -10.78
C VAL A 80 4.47 -9.15 -12.19
N SER A 81 4.79 -10.45 -12.33
CA SER A 81 4.68 -11.16 -13.61
C SER A 81 3.23 -11.22 -14.11
N ASP A 82 2.30 -11.53 -13.21
CA ASP A 82 0.87 -11.58 -13.50
C ASP A 82 0.33 -10.19 -13.88
N ALA A 83 0.72 -9.14 -13.15
CA ALA A 83 0.35 -7.77 -13.48
C ALA A 83 0.90 -7.35 -14.86
N ALA A 84 2.18 -7.63 -15.14
CA ALA A 84 2.78 -7.34 -16.43
C ALA A 84 2.10 -8.10 -17.59
N ALA A 85 1.66 -9.34 -17.36
CA ALA A 85 0.89 -10.11 -18.33
C ALA A 85 -0.51 -9.51 -18.56
N PHE A 86 -1.22 -9.17 -17.49
CA PHE A 86 -2.55 -8.56 -17.54
C PHE A 86 -2.54 -7.25 -18.34
N TYR A 87 -1.69 -6.30 -17.96
CA TYR A 87 -1.66 -4.97 -18.58
C TYR A 87 -1.12 -4.99 -20.03
N ARG A 88 -0.35 -6.01 -20.41
CA ARG A 88 0.09 -6.20 -21.81
C ARG A 88 -1.10 -6.38 -22.76
N GLY A 89 -2.15 -7.08 -22.30
CA GLY A 89 -3.35 -7.36 -23.07
C GLY A 89 -4.39 -6.23 -23.10
N GLU A 90 -4.23 -5.19 -22.28
CA GLU A 90 -5.20 -4.08 -22.19
C GLU A 90 -5.11 -3.17 -23.42
N GLU A 91 -6.25 -2.76 -23.99
CA GLU A 91 -6.29 -1.80 -25.11
C GLU A 91 -5.91 -0.38 -24.64
N GLY A 92 -5.17 0.35 -25.49
CA GLY A 92 -4.64 1.67 -25.14
C GLY A 92 -3.34 1.62 -24.34
N SER A 93 -2.88 2.81 -23.91
CA SER A 93 -1.66 2.99 -23.11
C SER A 93 -2.03 3.65 -21.78
N SER A 94 -2.26 2.84 -20.74
CA SER A 94 -2.42 3.32 -19.37
C SER A 94 -1.06 3.55 -18.71
N THR A 95 -1.04 4.38 -17.66
CA THR A 95 0.16 4.60 -16.83
C THR A 95 0.66 3.30 -16.20
N GLU A 96 -0.27 2.44 -15.80
CA GLU A 96 -0.05 1.12 -15.23
C GLU A 96 0.61 0.20 -16.26
N LYS A 97 0.13 0.20 -17.51
CA LYS A 97 0.74 -0.59 -18.60
C LYS A 97 2.18 -0.19 -18.86
N VAL A 98 2.47 1.11 -18.88
CA VAL A 98 3.86 1.61 -19.03
C VAL A 98 4.72 1.23 -17.82
N PHE A 99 4.17 1.30 -16.61
CA PHE A 99 4.86 0.92 -15.38
C PHE A 99 5.20 -0.59 -15.37
N TRP A 100 4.21 -1.46 -15.53
CA TRP A 100 4.39 -2.92 -15.41
C TRP A 100 5.22 -3.52 -16.53
N SER A 101 5.23 -2.92 -17.72
CA SER A 101 6.06 -3.38 -18.85
C SER A 101 7.56 -3.33 -18.54
N GLN A 102 7.99 -2.48 -17.60
CA GLN A 102 9.40 -2.36 -17.19
C GLN A 102 9.91 -3.59 -16.42
N TYR A 103 8.99 -4.44 -15.93
CA TYR A 103 9.30 -5.63 -15.15
C TYR A 103 8.97 -6.94 -15.90
N ALA A 104 8.69 -6.85 -17.20
CA ALA A 104 8.26 -7.98 -18.02
C ALA A 104 9.37 -9.00 -18.33
N GLU A 105 10.64 -8.63 -18.15
CA GLU A 105 11.80 -9.50 -18.41
C GLU A 105 12.38 -9.98 -17.07
N ALA A 106 12.03 -11.22 -16.71
CA ALA A 106 12.52 -11.87 -15.50
C ALA A 106 14.01 -12.22 -15.63
N GLY A 107 14.85 -11.67 -14.78
CA GLY A 107 16.26 -12.06 -14.77
C GLY A 107 17.14 -11.52 -13.66
N HIS A 108 16.73 -10.46 -12.95
CA HIS A 108 17.58 -9.84 -11.94
C HIS A 108 16.83 -9.59 -10.64
N SER A 109 17.53 -9.69 -9.51
CA SER A 109 17.03 -9.16 -8.24
C SER A 109 16.82 -7.66 -8.40
N VAL A 110 15.56 -7.22 -8.41
CA VAL A 110 15.22 -5.80 -8.46
C VAL A 110 15.66 -5.11 -7.15
N PRO A 111 16.18 -3.87 -7.22
CA PRO A 111 16.50 -3.11 -6.01
C PRO A 111 15.30 -2.97 -5.07
N LEU A 112 15.54 -2.87 -3.76
CA LEU A 112 14.48 -2.71 -2.75
C LEU A 112 13.55 -1.53 -3.07
N SER A 113 14.09 -0.43 -3.58
CA SER A 113 13.31 0.73 -4.04
C SER A 113 12.26 0.34 -5.09
N ASP A 114 12.59 -0.52 -6.04
CA ASP A 114 11.65 -0.92 -7.09
C ASP A 114 10.64 -1.95 -6.58
N GLN A 115 11.05 -2.82 -5.65
CA GLN A 115 10.10 -3.68 -4.93
C GLN A 115 9.05 -2.85 -4.18
N LEU A 116 9.45 -1.76 -3.52
CA LEU A 116 8.53 -0.86 -2.85
C LEU A 116 7.57 -0.18 -3.83
N LYS A 117 8.04 0.27 -5.00
CA LYS A 117 7.16 0.83 -6.04
C LYS A 117 6.14 -0.20 -6.54
N GLN A 118 6.58 -1.44 -6.80
CA GLN A 118 5.69 -2.54 -7.22
C GLN A 118 4.60 -2.80 -6.17
N LEU A 119 4.97 -2.82 -4.88
CA LEU A 119 4.02 -3.01 -3.78
C LEU A 119 3.01 -1.86 -3.66
N VAL A 120 3.46 -0.62 -3.84
CA VAL A 120 2.56 0.55 -3.83
C VAL A 120 1.54 0.46 -4.96
N GLU A 121 1.95 0.11 -6.18
CA GLU A 121 1.02 -0.04 -7.30
C GLU A 121 0.05 -1.21 -7.12
N LEU A 122 0.50 -2.36 -6.59
CA LEU A 122 -0.38 -3.46 -6.21
C LEU A 122 -1.37 -3.04 -5.11
N HIS A 123 -0.92 -2.30 -4.11
CA HIS A 123 -1.77 -1.80 -3.04
C HIS A 123 -2.86 -0.87 -3.58
N LYS A 124 -2.51 0.06 -4.48
CA LYS A 124 -3.46 0.97 -5.13
C LYS A 124 -4.50 0.21 -5.95
N ALA A 125 -4.09 -0.79 -6.75
CA ALA A 125 -5.01 -1.64 -7.50
C ALA A 125 -5.95 -2.41 -6.57
N ALA A 126 -5.41 -3.00 -5.51
CA ALA A 126 -6.18 -3.75 -4.52
C ALA A 126 -7.14 -2.84 -3.72
N GLU A 127 -6.75 -1.61 -3.40
CA GLU A 127 -7.64 -0.62 -2.78
C GLU A 127 -8.81 -0.27 -3.70
N GLN A 128 -8.54 -0.01 -4.99
CA GLN A 128 -9.58 0.31 -5.95
C GLN A 128 -10.57 -0.85 -6.15
N ALA A 129 -10.07 -2.09 -6.24
CA ALA A 129 -10.90 -3.28 -6.34
C ALA A 129 -11.81 -3.44 -5.10
N ARG A 130 -11.26 -3.25 -3.90
CA ARG A 130 -12.01 -3.29 -2.63
C ARG A 130 -13.07 -2.20 -2.55
N LYS A 131 -12.75 -0.98 -2.96
CA LYS A 131 -13.69 0.15 -3.07
C LYS A 131 -14.85 -0.18 -4.01
N GLY A 132 -14.55 -0.74 -5.18
CA GLY A 132 -15.57 -1.22 -6.13
C GLY A 132 -16.51 -2.25 -5.52
N LEU A 133 -15.95 -3.26 -4.85
CA LEU A 133 -16.75 -4.29 -4.16
C LEU A 133 -17.65 -3.70 -3.06
N ILE A 134 -17.12 -2.81 -2.22
CA ILE A 134 -17.92 -2.16 -1.16
C ILE A 134 -19.04 -1.33 -1.75
N GLY A 135 -18.78 -0.58 -2.83
CA GLY A 135 -19.82 0.18 -3.52
C GLY A 135 -20.97 -0.69 -4.05
N GLN A 136 -20.69 -1.93 -4.46
CA GLN A 136 -21.71 -2.89 -4.90
C GLN A 136 -22.50 -3.50 -3.74
N LEU A 137 -21.85 -3.80 -2.61
CA LEU A 137 -22.49 -4.46 -1.46
C LEU A 137 -23.31 -3.48 -0.59
N TRP A 138 -22.98 -2.19 -0.64
CA TRP A 138 -23.67 -1.12 0.08
C TRP A 138 -23.99 0.06 -0.85
N PRO A 139 -24.94 -0.12 -1.79
CA PRO A 139 -25.35 0.96 -2.67
C PRO A 139 -25.88 2.15 -1.86
N GLY A 140 -25.36 3.34 -2.14
CA GLY A 140 -25.78 4.59 -1.48
C GLY A 140 -25.09 4.91 -0.15
N GLU A 141 -24.27 4.01 0.40
CA GLU A 141 -23.45 4.33 1.59
C GLU A 141 -22.13 5.01 1.21
N VAL A 142 -21.64 5.86 2.11
CA VAL A 142 -20.38 6.58 1.91
C VAL A 142 -19.21 5.59 1.98
N LEU A 143 -18.33 5.68 0.99
CA LEU A 143 -17.14 4.86 0.92
C LEU A 143 -16.22 5.14 2.13
N PRO A 144 -15.61 4.10 2.75
CA PRO A 144 -14.62 4.32 3.80
C PRO A 144 -13.47 5.22 3.35
N LEU A 145 -13.10 6.17 4.19
CA LEU A 145 -12.05 7.16 3.91
C LEU A 145 -10.63 6.64 4.23
N SER A 146 -10.51 5.66 5.13
CA SER A 146 -9.22 5.06 5.50
C SER A 146 -9.10 3.62 4.98
N TYR A 147 -7.87 3.20 4.69
CA TYR A 147 -7.59 1.82 4.27
C TYR A 147 -8.02 0.79 5.33
N PHE A 148 -7.81 1.09 6.61
CA PHE A 148 -8.22 0.19 7.69
C PHE A 148 -9.74 0.00 7.72
N GLU A 149 -10.51 1.08 7.59
CA GLU A 149 -11.97 0.98 7.54
C GLU A 149 -12.44 0.23 6.29
N LEU A 150 -11.74 0.36 5.16
CA LEU A 150 -11.98 -0.45 3.96
C LEU A 150 -11.81 -1.94 4.25
N VAL A 151 -10.72 -2.33 4.92
CA VAL A 151 -10.46 -3.73 5.30
C VAL A 151 -11.50 -4.22 6.30
N ARG A 152 -11.82 -3.44 7.34
CA ARG A 152 -12.83 -3.77 8.34
C ARG A 152 -14.20 -4.02 7.69
N ARG A 153 -14.60 -3.16 6.75
CA ARG A 153 -15.85 -3.29 6.01
C ARG A 153 -15.93 -4.56 5.16
N LEU A 154 -14.80 -5.04 4.63
CA LEU A 154 -14.76 -6.30 3.90
C LEU A 154 -14.94 -7.51 4.80
N VAL A 155 -14.46 -7.47 6.04
CA VAL A 155 -14.74 -8.52 7.03
C VAL A 155 -16.25 -8.61 7.28
N ASP A 156 -16.93 -7.47 7.30
CA ASP A 156 -18.39 -7.38 7.46
C ASP A 156 -19.17 -7.71 6.17
N ALA A 157 -18.50 -8.02 5.05
CA ALA A 157 -19.16 -8.34 3.77
C ALA A 157 -19.89 -9.68 3.81
N CYS A 158 -19.36 -10.69 4.51
CA CYS A 158 -19.99 -12.01 4.55
C CYS A 158 -21.40 -11.98 5.19
N PRO A 159 -21.60 -11.39 6.38
CA PRO A 159 -22.94 -11.19 6.92
C PRO A 159 -23.86 -10.37 5.99
N ARG A 160 -23.31 -9.33 5.34
CA ARG A 160 -24.08 -8.51 4.39
C ARG A 160 -24.55 -9.31 3.18
N LEU A 161 -23.71 -10.20 2.64
CA LEU A 161 -24.08 -11.08 1.53
C LEU A 161 -25.25 -12.00 1.92
N GLU A 162 -25.30 -12.51 3.15
CA GLU A 162 -26.43 -13.31 3.63
C GLU A 162 -27.72 -12.49 3.70
N VAL A 163 -27.65 -11.23 4.17
CA VAL A 163 -28.79 -10.30 4.15
C VAL A 163 -29.28 -10.06 2.71
N ILE A 164 -28.37 -9.85 1.76
CA ILE A 164 -28.71 -9.66 0.34
C ILE A 164 -29.36 -10.93 -0.24
N LYS A 165 -28.80 -12.12 0.03
CA LYS A 165 -29.38 -13.39 -0.42
C LYS A 165 -30.80 -13.59 0.12
N HIS A 166 -31.01 -13.30 1.41
CA HIS A 166 -32.31 -13.38 2.05
C HIS A 166 -33.31 -12.41 1.38
N SER A 167 -32.91 -11.16 1.21
CA SER A 167 -33.70 -10.13 0.52
C SER A 167 -34.14 -10.56 -0.89
N VAL A 168 -33.20 -11.07 -1.71
CA VAL A 168 -33.50 -11.53 -3.06
C VAL A 168 -34.49 -12.70 -3.05
N CYS A 169 -34.38 -13.60 -2.07
CA CYS A 169 -35.33 -14.69 -1.89
C CYS A 169 -36.74 -14.17 -1.54
N VAL A 170 -36.83 -13.24 -0.60
CA VAL A 170 -38.09 -12.61 -0.18
C VAL A 170 -38.76 -11.87 -1.34
N GLU A 171 -38.00 -11.08 -2.11
CA GLU A 171 -38.53 -10.35 -3.26
C GLU A 171 -39.03 -11.29 -4.36
N GLY A 172 -38.26 -12.33 -4.65
CA GLY A 172 -38.65 -13.38 -5.59
C GLY A 172 -39.97 -14.05 -5.18
N ALA A 173 -40.08 -14.43 -3.90
CA ALA A 173 -41.28 -15.02 -3.33
C ALA A 173 -42.47 -14.04 -3.38
N ARG A 174 -42.27 -12.77 -3.02
CA ARG A 174 -43.29 -11.72 -3.05
C ARG A 174 -43.90 -11.58 -4.45
N ARG A 175 -43.04 -11.50 -5.48
CA ARG A 175 -43.49 -11.40 -6.88
C ARG A 175 -44.20 -12.67 -7.35
N ALA A 176 -43.68 -13.85 -7.00
CA ALA A 176 -44.30 -15.12 -7.35
C ALA A 176 -45.71 -15.25 -6.74
N PHE A 177 -45.87 -14.95 -5.45
CA PHE A 177 -47.17 -14.98 -4.79
C PHE A 177 -48.13 -13.93 -5.36
N ALA A 178 -47.66 -12.72 -5.68
CA ALA A 178 -48.48 -11.70 -6.32
C ALA A 178 -49.02 -12.19 -7.67
N ARG A 179 -48.17 -12.78 -8.52
CA ARG A 179 -48.59 -13.35 -9.82
C ARG A 179 -49.55 -14.53 -9.64
N ALA A 180 -49.32 -15.41 -8.67
CA ALA A 180 -50.26 -16.49 -8.37
C ALA A 180 -51.63 -15.94 -7.91
N LYS A 181 -51.63 -14.91 -7.06
CA LYS A 181 -52.85 -14.32 -6.50
C LYS A 181 -53.73 -13.64 -7.56
N VAL A 182 -53.16 -13.16 -8.68
CA VAL A 182 -53.93 -12.65 -9.83
C VAL A 182 -54.82 -13.73 -10.44
N HIS A 183 -54.37 -14.98 -10.46
CA HIS A 183 -55.14 -16.12 -10.99
C HIS A 183 -55.99 -16.82 -9.89
N TRP A 184 -55.51 -16.82 -8.65
CA TRP A 184 -56.20 -17.38 -7.50
C TRP A 184 -56.47 -16.31 -6.45
N GLY A 185 -57.52 -15.50 -6.64
CA GLY A 185 -57.81 -14.34 -5.78
C GLY A 185 -57.98 -14.64 -4.29
N LYS A 186 -58.40 -15.87 -3.94
CA LYS A 186 -58.53 -16.35 -2.55
C LYS A 186 -57.24 -16.95 -1.97
N LEU A 187 -56.12 -16.87 -2.68
CA LEU A 187 -54.83 -17.39 -2.23
C LEU A 187 -54.37 -16.67 -0.95
N ASP A 188 -54.13 -17.49 0.08
CA ASP A 188 -53.43 -17.13 1.30
C ASP A 188 -51.99 -17.67 1.19
N ALA A 189 -51.04 -16.77 0.96
CA ALA A 189 -49.64 -17.14 0.76
C ALA A 189 -48.99 -17.72 2.03
N GLN A 190 -49.40 -17.25 3.21
CA GLN A 190 -48.85 -17.74 4.47
C GLN A 190 -49.33 -19.17 4.74
N LYS A 191 -50.63 -19.45 4.52
CA LYS A 191 -51.16 -20.81 4.59
C LYS A 191 -50.52 -21.71 3.54
N LEU A 192 -50.38 -21.25 2.30
CA LEU A 192 -49.76 -22.05 1.24
C LEU A 192 -48.32 -22.50 1.56
N VAL A 193 -47.55 -21.68 2.27
CA VAL A 193 -46.16 -22.01 2.67
C VAL A 193 -46.13 -22.92 3.90
N LYS A 194 -47.04 -22.70 4.86
CA LYS A 194 -47.07 -23.46 6.13
C LYS A 194 -47.75 -24.81 5.99
N ASP A 195 -48.79 -24.85 5.17
CA ASP A 195 -49.60 -26.02 4.95
C ASP A 195 -49.06 -26.78 3.73
N GLY A 196 -49.11 -28.11 3.77
CA GLY A 196 -48.73 -28.93 2.63
C GLY A 196 -49.68 -28.76 1.44
N PRO A 197 -49.41 -29.48 0.33
CA PRO A 197 -50.37 -29.60 -0.76
C PRO A 197 -51.76 -29.99 -0.23
N PRO A 198 -52.85 -29.58 -0.90
CA PRO A 198 -54.19 -29.98 -0.51
C PRO A 198 -54.31 -31.50 -0.38
N GLU A 199 -55.21 -31.96 0.50
CA GLU A 199 -55.46 -33.38 0.72
C GLU A 199 -55.73 -34.11 -0.61
N GLY A 200 -55.04 -35.24 -0.82
CA GLY A 200 -55.09 -36.01 -2.07
C GLY A 200 -54.22 -35.45 -3.20
N LYS A 201 -53.38 -34.44 -2.93
CA LYS A 201 -52.44 -33.82 -3.89
C LYS A 201 -50.99 -33.87 -3.42
N GLU A 202 -50.63 -34.78 -2.53
CA GLU A 202 -49.30 -34.90 -1.91
C GLU A 202 -48.18 -35.17 -2.94
N HIS A 203 -48.55 -35.73 -4.10
CA HIS A 203 -47.65 -35.93 -5.25
C HIS A 203 -47.26 -34.62 -5.96
N ARG A 204 -47.99 -33.52 -5.75
CA ARG A 204 -47.71 -32.23 -6.36
C ARG A 204 -46.70 -31.47 -5.53
N ARG A 205 -45.43 -31.67 -5.82
CA ARG A 205 -44.32 -30.99 -5.14
C ARG A 205 -43.73 -29.87 -6.00
N PRO A 206 -43.28 -28.74 -5.40
CA PRO A 206 -42.72 -27.61 -6.15
C PRO A 206 -41.58 -27.99 -7.09
N GLU A 207 -40.74 -28.96 -6.71
CA GLU A 207 -39.54 -29.39 -7.44
C GLU A 207 -39.88 -29.91 -8.85
N MET A 208 -41.07 -30.50 -9.02
CA MET A 208 -41.55 -31.00 -10.31
C MET A 208 -41.77 -29.88 -11.35
N TYR A 209 -41.88 -28.63 -10.89
CA TYR A 209 -42.20 -27.48 -11.74
C TYR A 209 -41.01 -26.55 -11.98
N TYR A 210 -39.89 -26.73 -11.26
CA TYR A 210 -38.75 -25.81 -11.31
C TYR A 210 -38.18 -25.63 -12.71
N GLU A 211 -38.00 -26.72 -13.47
CA GLU A 211 -37.48 -26.64 -14.83
C GLU A 211 -38.44 -25.86 -15.75
N GLY A 212 -39.74 -26.10 -15.61
CA GLY A 212 -40.77 -25.41 -16.40
C GLY A 212 -40.85 -23.91 -16.13
N VAL A 213 -40.54 -23.46 -14.91
CA VAL A 213 -40.63 -22.04 -14.54
C VAL A 213 -39.30 -21.29 -14.64
N LEU A 214 -38.16 -21.99 -14.75
CA LEU A 214 -36.82 -21.38 -14.72
C LEU A 214 -36.62 -20.32 -15.81
N LYS A 215 -37.09 -20.59 -17.04
CA LYS A 215 -37.00 -19.61 -18.14
C LYS A 215 -37.75 -18.32 -17.81
N GLY A 216 -38.94 -18.43 -17.20
CA GLY A 216 -39.72 -17.28 -16.76
C GLY A 216 -39.06 -16.54 -15.59
N ALA A 217 -38.51 -17.27 -14.62
CA ALA A 217 -37.80 -16.68 -13.48
C ALA A 217 -36.61 -15.80 -13.91
N ARG A 218 -35.85 -16.23 -14.93
CA ARG A 218 -34.74 -15.44 -15.49
C ARG A 218 -35.19 -14.11 -16.12
N LEU A 219 -36.39 -14.06 -16.71
CA LEU A 219 -36.92 -12.80 -17.26
C LEU A 219 -37.27 -11.82 -16.14
N VAL A 220 -37.85 -12.32 -15.04
CA VAL A 220 -38.19 -11.49 -13.87
C VAL A 220 -36.95 -10.93 -13.17
N ALA A 221 -35.81 -11.63 -13.22
CA ALA A 221 -34.57 -11.14 -12.63
C ALA A 221 -34.14 -9.77 -13.17
N ASN A 222 -34.42 -9.48 -14.46
CA ASN A 222 -34.12 -8.18 -15.07
C ASN A 222 -35.11 -7.06 -14.63
N GLU A 223 -36.23 -7.42 -14.01
CA GLU A 223 -37.22 -6.47 -13.46
C GLU A 223 -36.94 -6.13 -11.98
N CYS A 224 -35.91 -6.72 -11.37
CA CYS A 224 -35.53 -6.49 -9.98
C CYS A 224 -34.61 -5.28 -9.86
N THR A 225 -35.07 -4.25 -9.16
CA THR A 225 -34.24 -3.13 -8.73
C THR A 225 -33.40 -3.64 -7.56
N GLY A 226 -32.18 -4.13 -7.85
CA GLY A 226 -31.30 -4.81 -6.88
C GLY A 226 -30.73 -3.92 -5.78
N ASP A 227 -31.25 -2.70 -5.65
CA ASP A 227 -30.90 -1.65 -4.70
C ASP A 227 -31.72 -1.69 -3.41
N VAL A 228 -32.83 -2.45 -3.38
CA VAL A 228 -33.69 -2.58 -2.19
C VAL A 228 -33.40 -3.86 -1.42
N ILE A 229 -33.20 -3.73 -0.11
CA ILE A 229 -33.05 -4.87 0.81
C ILE A 229 -34.37 -5.10 1.55
N PHE A 230 -34.91 -6.31 1.41
CA PHE A 230 -36.04 -6.83 2.15
C PHE A 230 -35.53 -7.65 3.35
N GLU A 231 -35.94 -7.26 4.56
CA GLU A 231 -35.66 -7.99 5.81
C GLU A 231 -36.71 -9.05 6.09
#